data_AF-A0A8J4DY51-F1
#
_entry.id   AF-A0A8J4DY51-F1
#
_cell.length_a   1.000
_cell.length_b   1.000
_cell.length_c   1.000
_cell.angle_alpha   90.00
_cell.angle_beta   90.00
_cell.angle_gamma   90.00
#
_symmetry.space_group_name_H-M   'P 1'
#
loop_
_entity.id
_entity.type
_entity.pdbx_description
1 polymer ?
#
loop_
_entity_poly.entity_id
_entity_poly.type
_entity_poly.pdbx_seq_one_letter_code
_entity_poly.pdbx_strand_id
1 'polypeptide(L)'
;MPESARTRTTYHVRMEQRITLVTLGVSDLGRAKRFYEALGWSGQEVEETVFFQAGGIGIVLWHRDKLARDCGLEPSPPVPFGGIALAHNVRSDAEVDDLLRAVERAGGTITKPAARNAIGFYSSAFLDPDGHAWEIACNPSFTLAEDGSVTLPDFGGSGVRGARG
;
A
#
# COMPACT_ATOMS: atom_id res chain seq x y z
N MET A 1 27.15 50.58 22.86
CA MET A 1 26.24 49.43 22.99
C MET A 1 26.43 48.56 21.75
N PRO A 2 27.02 47.35 21.84
CA PRO A 2 27.18 46.51 20.66
C PRO A 2 25.91 45.69 20.41
N GLU A 3 25.52 45.67 19.15
CA GLU A 3 24.39 44.91 18.60
C GLU A 3 24.75 43.42 18.59
N SER A 4 24.01 42.63 19.37
CA SER A 4 24.21 41.18 19.47
C SER A 4 23.73 40.50 18.18
N ALA A 5 24.69 39.97 17.43
CA ALA A 5 24.46 39.10 16.29
C ALA A 5 23.58 37.91 16.70
N ARG A 6 22.33 37.88 16.24
CA ARG A 6 21.47 36.70 16.35
C ARG A 6 21.96 35.66 15.34
N THR A 7 22.60 34.62 15.84
CA THR A 7 22.85 33.39 15.09
C THR A 7 21.51 32.84 14.61
N ARG A 8 21.28 32.89 13.30
CA ARG A 8 20.07 32.37 12.67
C ARG A 8 20.21 30.87 12.55
N THR A 9 19.61 30.10 13.47
CA THR A 9 19.49 28.65 13.33
C THR A 9 18.73 28.36 12.04
N THR A 10 19.43 27.83 11.03
CA THR A 10 18.82 27.25 9.84
C THR A 10 18.10 25.98 10.25
N TYR A 11 16.78 26.06 10.45
CA TYR A 11 15.93 24.87 10.45
C TYR A 11 15.95 24.31 9.03
N HIS A 12 16.70 23.23 8.82
CA HIS A 12 16.58 22.45 7.60
C HIS A 12 15.23 21.76 7.64
N VAL A 13 14.26 22.28 6.90
CA VAL A 13 13.00 21.59 6.63
C VAL A 13 13.38 20.32 5.87
N ARG A 14 13.31 19.18 6.56
CA ARG A 14 13.47 17.85 5.95
C ARG A 14 12.14 17.14 6.02
N MET A 15 11.77 16.49 4.92
CA MET A 15 10.58 15.64 4.90
C MET A 15 10.79 14.47 5.85
N GLU A 16 9.81 14.26 6.74
CA GLU A 16 9.77 13.07 7.58
C GLU A 16 9.46 11.84 6.72
N GLN A 17 10.06 10.70 7.03
CA GLN A 17 9.76 9.43 6.34
C GLN A 17 8.39 8.91 6.81
N ARG A 18 7.32 9.51 6.31
CA ARG A 18 5.94 9.17 6.68
C ARG A 18 5.01 9.29 5.49
N ILE A 19 4.17 8.27 5.33
CA ILE A 19 2.97 8.30 4.50
C ILE A 19 1.80 8.09 5.46
N THR A 20 0.86 9.03 5.49
CA THR A 20 -0.34 8.92 6.34
C THR A 20 -1.55 8.46 5.55
N LEU A 21 -1.65 8.85 4.28
CA LEU A 21 -2.76 8.55 3.40
C LEU A 21 -2.25 8.09 2.04
N VAL A 22 -2.94 7.10 1.49
CA VAL A 22 -2.85 6.74 0.07
C VAL A 22 -4.24 6.90 -0.53
N THR A 23 -4.40 7.84 -1.45
CA THR A 23 -5.68 8.08 -2.13
C THR A 23 -5.70 7.36 -3.47
N LEU A 24 -6.65 6.46 -3.65
CA LEU A 24 -6.91 5.70 -4.86
C LEU A 24 -7.98 6.41 -5.69
N GLY A 25 -7.60 6.83 -6.89
CA GLY A 25 -8.53 7.40 -7.86
C GLY A 25 -9.42 6.32 -8.46
N VAL A 26 -10.72 6.39 -8.19
CA VAL A 26 -11.73 5.42 -8.66
C VAL A 26 -12.75 6.10 -9.59
N SER A 27 -13.31 5.34 -10.52
CA SER A 27 -14.33 5.82 -11.46
C SER A 27 -15.74 5.73 -10.90
N ASP A 28 -15.99 4.83 -9.95
CA ASP A 28 -17.26 4.69 -9.25
C ASP A 28 -16.98 4.43 -7.76
N LEU A 29 -17.25 5.43 -6.92
CA LEU A 29 -16.98 5.38 -5.48
C LEU A 29 -17.76 4.27 -4.78
N GLY A 30 -19.02 4.06 -5.17
CA GLY A 30 -19.89 3.06 -4.55
C GLY A 30 -19.47 1.63 -4.92
N ARG A 31 -19.07 1.39 -6.17
CA ARG A 31 -18.52 0.11 -6.62
C ARG A 31 -17.21 -0.21 -5.90
N ALA A 32 -16.29 0.75 -5.85
CA ALA A 32 -15.02 0.57 -5.17
C ALA A 32 -15.22 0.32 -3.66
N LYS A 33 -16.06 1.11 -2.99
CA LYS A 33 -16.41 0.88 -1.57
C LYS A 33 -16.92 -0.54 -1.31
N ARG A 34 -17.90 -1.00 -2.10
CA ARG A 34 -18.46 -2.37 -1.96
C ARG A 34 -17.40 -3.45 -2.17
N PHE A 35 -16.44 -3.25 -3.08
CA PHE A 35 -15.34 -4.18 -3.27
C PHE A 35 -14.51 -4.34 -1.98
N TYR A 36 -14.07 -3.24 -1.38
CA TYR A 36 -13.30 -3.30 -0.12
C TYR A 36 -14.13 -3.83 1.05
N GLU A 37 -15.40 -3.43 1.17
CA GLU A 37 -16.31 -3.97 2.20
C GLU A 37 -16.53 -5.47 2.06
N ALA A 38 -16.60 -5.99 0.83
CA ALA A 38 -16.69 -7.44 0.58
C ALA A 38 -15.42 -8.21 0.96
N LEU A 39 -14.26 -7.52 1.05
CA LEU A 39 -13.01 -8.05 1.61
C LEU A 39 -12.92 -7.89 3.14
N GLY A 40 -14.00 -7.44 3.78
CA GLY A 40 -14.10 -7.28 5.23
C GLY A 40 -13.62 -5.93 5.75
N TRP A 41 -13.33 -4.96 4.88
CA TRP A 41 -12.96 -3.62 5.31
C TRP A 41 -14.19 -2.85 5.80
N SER A 42 -13.97 -1.92 6.73
CA SER A 42 -14.99 -1.00 7.22
C SER A 42 -14.49 0.43 7.06
N GLY A 43 -15.30 1.29 6.45
CA GLY A 43 -14.90 2.65 6.12
C GLY A 43 -15.96 3.69 6.42
N GLN A 44 -15.53 4.94 6.42
CA GLN A 44 -16.39 6.10 6.64
C GLN A 44 -16.48 6.92 5.37
N GLU A 45 -17.69 7.30 4.99
CA GLU A 45 -17.92 8.15 3.83
C GLU A 45 -18.09 9.60 4.28
N VAL A 46 -17.24 10.49 3.76
CA VAL A 46 -17.19 11.91 4.11
C VAL A 46 -16.92 12.69 2.84
N GLU A 47 -17.75 13.70 2.54
CA GLU A 47 -17.51 14.65 1.44
C GLU A 47 -17.08 13.98 0.12
N GLU A 48 -17.84 12.99 -0.35
CA GLU A 48 -17.60 12.26 -1.61
C GLU A 48 -16.28 11.44 -1.65
N THR A 49 -15.74 11.12 -0.48
CA THR A 49 -14.60 10.22 -0.29
C THR A 49 -14.95 9.11 0.68
N VAL A 50 -14.24 7.98 0.60
CA VAL A 50 -14.36 6.88 1.55
C VAL A 50 -13.02 6.63 2.19
N PHE A 51 -12.96 6.65 3.52
CA PHE A 51 -11.76 6.40 4.31
C PHE A 51 -11.80 5.01 4.92
N PHE A 52 -10.74 4.23 4.72
CA PHE A 52 -10.49 2.96 5.41
C PHE A 52 -9.24 3.08 6.28
N GLN A 53 -9.36 2.73 7.56
CA GLN A 53 -8.19 2.58 8.42
C GLN A 53 -7.45 1.29 8.05
N ALA A 54 -6.15 1.38 7.77
CA ALA A 54 -5.29 0.25 7.43
C ALA A 54 -3.98 0.31 8.24
N GLY A 55 -3.98 -0.26 9.44
CA GLY A 55 -2.84 -0.17 10.35
C GLY A 55 -2.54 1.28 10.72
N GLY A 56 -1.31 1.74 10.47
CA GLY A 56 -0.89 3.13 10.70
C GLY A 56 -1.21 4.13 9.59
N ILE A 57 -1.85 3.69 8.49
CA ILE A 57 -2.19 4.53 7.34
C ILE A 57 -3.69 4.52 7.05
N GLY A 58 -4.16 5.54 6.32
CA GLY A 58 -5.50 5.54 5.72
C GLY A 58 -5.44 5.24 4.22
N ILE A 59 -6.31 4.36 3.74
CA ILE A 59 -6.61 4.24 2.32
C ILE A 59 -7.86 5.05 2.03
N VAL A 60 -7.77 5.95 1.07
CA VAL A 60 -8.87 6.85 0.70
C VAL A 60 -9.32 6.53 -0.72
N LEU A 61 -10.62 6.38 -0.93
CA LEU A 61 -11.19 6.32 -2.27
C LEU A 61 -11.74 7.69 -2.63
N TRP A 62 -11.39 8.17 -3.82
CA TRP A 62 -11.94 9.42 -4.36
C TRP A 62 -12.07 9.36 -5.87
N HIS A 63 -12.98 10.14 -6.44
CA HIS A 63 -13.18 10.14 -7.89
C HIS A 63 -11.87 10.53 -8.62
N ARG A 64 -11.43 9.69 -9.56
CA ARG A 64 -10.11 9.82 -10.23
C ARG A 64 -9.86 11.21 -10.79
N ASP A 65 -10.83 11.80 -11.48
CA ASP A 65 -10.67 13.14 -12.06
C ASP A 65 -10.65 14.26 -11.01
N LYS A 66 -11.29 14.07 -9.86
CA LYS A 66 -11.25 15.03 -8.75
C LYS A 66 -9.88 14.98 -8.09
N LEU A 67 -9.38 13.77 -7.81
CA LEU A 67 -8.02 13.54 -7.30
C LEU A 67 -6.94 14.13 -8.22
N ALA A 68 -7.04 13.89 -9.53
CA ALA A 68 -6.08 14.45 -10.49
C ALA A 68 -6.02 15.97 -10.40
N ARG A 69 -7.19 16.62 -10.41
CA ARG A 69 -7.30 18.09 -10.31
C ARG A 69 -6.81 18.63 -8.97
N ASP A 70 -7.11 17.95 -7.87
CA ASP A 70 -6.62 18.31 -6.53
C ASP A 70 -5.08 18.26 -6.45
N CYS A 71 -4.47 17.32 -7.17
CA CYS A 71 -3.03 17.23 -7.34
C CYS A 71 -2.45 18.23 -8.38
N GLY A 72 -3.26 19.09 -8.99
CA GLY A 72 -2.83 20.04 -10.02
C GLY A 72 -2.51 19.39 -11.37
N LEU A 73 -3.08 18.20 -11.65
CA LEU A 73 -2.91 17.46 -12.89
C LEU A 73 -4.19 17.47 -13.73
N GLU A 74 -4.04 17.34 -15.05
CA GLU A 74 -5.18 17.12 -15.94
C GLU A 74 -5.69 15.67 -15.83
N PRO A 75 -7.01 15.45 -15.79
CA PRO A 75 -7.57 14.10 -15.86
C PRO A 75 -7.12 13.38 -17.14
N SER A 76 -6.79 12.10 -17.01
CA SER A 76 -6.41 11.26 -18.13
C SER A 76 -7.07 9.88 -18.01
N PRO A 77 -7.27 9.19 -19.14
CA PRO A 77 -7.75 7.81 -19.12
C PRO A 77 -6.83 6.92 -18.27
N PRO A 78 -7.37 5.91 -17.57
CA PRO A 78 -6.56 4.98 -16.81
C PRO A 78 -5.58 4.22 -17.73
N VAL A 79 -4.37 4.01 -17.23
CA VAL A 79 -3.35 3.18 -17.89
C VAL A 79 -3.32 1.78 -17.28
N PRO A 80 -2.88 0.73 -18.03
CA PRO A 80 -2.90 -0.65 -17.54
C PRO A 80 -2.10 -0.90 -16.25
N PHE A 81 -1.01 -0.16 -16.03
CA PHE A 81 -0.23 -0.23 -14.81
C PHE A 81 0.42 1.13 -14.51
N GLY A 82 0.11 1.71 -13.36
CA GLY A 82 0.61 3.03 -12.93
C GLY A 82 2.00 3.02 -12.28
N GLY A 83 2.68 1.87 -12.20
CA GLY A 83 4.00 1.76 -11.57
C GLY A 83 4.00 1.62 -10.05
N ILE A 84 2.83 1.37 -9.43
CA ILE A 84 2.65 1.21 -7.99
C ILE A 84 1.88 -0.07 -7.72
N ALA A 85 2.25 -0.79 -6.66
CA ALA A 85 1.45 -1.86 -6.07
C ALA A 85 1.32 -1.63 -4.56
N LEU A 86 0.14 -1.90 -4.02
CA LEU A 86 -0.10 -1.93 -2.57
C LEU A 86 0.13 -3.34 -2.06
N ALA A 87 0.94 -3.49 -1.01
CA ALA A 87 1.28 -4.80 -0.46
C ALA A 87 0.47 -5.10 0.79
N HIS A 88 -0.14 -6.29 0.85
CA HIS A 88 -0.79 -6.85 2.02
C HIS A 88 -0.08 -8.15 2.40
N ASN A 89 0.76 -8.09 3.44
CA ASN A 89 1.42 -9.29 3.94
C ASN A 89 0.51 -10.02 4.94
N VAL A 90 0.38 -11.32 4.76
CA VAL A 90 -0.43 -12.23 5.59
C VAL A 90 0.46 -13.20 6.35
N ARG A 91 -0.11 -13.93 7.30
CA ARG A 91 0.67 -14.78 8.23
C ARG A 91 0.80 -16.22 7.77
N SER A 92 0.08 -16.62 6.73
CA SER A 92 0.11 -17.98 6.20
C SER A 92 -0.18 -18.01 4.70
N ASP A 93 0.29 -19.07 4.02
CA ASP A 93 -0.04 -19.33 2.62
C ASP A 93 -1.56 -19.49 2.42
N ALA A 94 -2.25 -20.11 3.39
CA ALA A 94 -3.69 -20.32 3.33
C ALA A 94 -4.45 -18.98 3.30
N GLU A 95 -4.01 -17.98 4.07
CA GLU A 95 -4.57 -16.62 4.02
C GLU A 95 -4.40 -15.98 2.64
N VAL A 96 -3.28 -16.24 1.93
CA VAL A 96 -3.12 -15.78 0.54
C VAL A 96 -4.22 -16.37 -0.33
N ASP A 97 -4.39 -17.70 -0.30
CA ASP A 97 -5.37 -18.40 -1.12
C ASP A 97 -6.82 -18.01 -0.79
N ASP A 98 -7.14 -17.83 0.49
CA ASP A 98 -8.47 -17.41 0.95
C ASP A 98 -8.81 -15.99 0.49
N LEU A 99 -7.85 -15.06 0.60
CA LEU A 99 -8.05 -13.69 0.13
C LEU A 99 -8.22 -13.63 -1.38
N LEU A 100 -7.47 -14.42 -2.17
CA LEU A 100 -7.64 -14.44 -3.62
C LEU A 100 -9.04 -14.90 -4.03
N ARG A 101 -9.58 -15.93 -3.36
CA ARG A 101 -10.97 -16.36 -3.56
C ARG A 101 -11.97 -15.26 -3.20
N ALA A 102 -11.70 -14.50 -2.14
CA ALA A 102 -12.55 -13.36 -1.75
C ALA A 102 -12.49 -12.23 -2.78
N VAL A 103 -11.29 -11.91 -3.28
CA VAL A 103 -11.06 -10.91 -4.33
C VAL A 103 -11.82 -11.25 -5.61
N GLU A 104 -11.72 -12.48 -6.11
CA GLU A 104 -12.46 -12.91 -7.31
C GLU A 104 -13.97 -12.77 -7.12
N ARG A 105 -14.50 -13.21 -5.97
CA ARG A 105 -15.93 -13.07 -5.65
C ARG A 105 -16.38 -11.61 -5.54
N ALA A 106 -15.51 -10.72 -5.08
CA ALA A 106 -15.78 -9.29 -4.98
C ALA A 106 -15.67 -8.55 -6.33
N GLY A 107 -15.17 -9.21 -7.39
CA GLY A 107 -15.01 -8.64 -8.72
C GLY A 107 -13.61 -8.09 -9.03
N GLY A 108 -12.61 -8.45 -8.24
CA GLY A 108 -11.21 -8.19 -8.55
C GLY A 108 -10.66 -9.18 -9.58
N THR A 109 -9.55 -8.82 -10.22
CA THR A 109 -8.90 -9.63 -11.27
C THR A 109 -7.56 -10.16 -10.79
N ILE A 110 -7.40 -11.48 -10.68
CA ILE A 110 -6.09 -12.09 -10.36
C ILE A 110 -5.17 -11.96 -11.58
N THR A 111 -4.03 -11.30 -11.42
CA THR A 111 -3.07 -11.03 -12.50
C THR A 111 -1.83 -11.91 -12.45
N LYS A 112 -1.52 -12.43 -11.26
CA LYS A 112 -0.43 -13.38 -11.02
C LYS A 112 -0.99 -14.50 -10.15
N PRO A 113 -1.02 -15.77 -10.60
CA PRO A 113 -1.46 -16.87 -9.74
C PRO A 113 -0.55 -17.00 -8.52
N ALA A 114 -1.10 -17.48 -7.40
CA ALA A 114 -0.33 -17.71 -6.20
C ALA A 114 0.74 -18.77 -6.44
N ALA A 115 1.99 -18.44 -6.10
CA ALA A 115 3.10 -19.36 -6.21
C ALA A 115 4.20 -19.03 -5.21
N ARG A 116 4.98 -20.04 -4.83
CA ARG A 116 6.20 -19.84 -4.05
C ARG A 116 7.34 -19.47 -4.99
N ASN A 117 8.00 -18.34 -4.74
CA ASN A 117 9.14 -17.92 -5.53
C ASN A 117 10.46 -18.57 -5.06
N ALA A 118 11.53 -18.37 -5.82
CA ALA A 118 12.83 -19.01 -5.59
C ALA A 118 13.49 -18.69 -4.23
N ILE A 119 13.04 -17.62 -3.57
CA ILE A 119 13.57 -17.15 -2.28
C ILE A 119 12.57 -17.38 -1.14
N GLY A 120 11.55 -18.20 -1.39
CA GLY A 120 10.66 -18.76 -0.37
C GLY A 120 9.40 -17.96 -0.08
N PHE A 121 9.11 -16.89 -0.82
CA PHE A 121 7.92 -16.06 -0.61
C PHE A 121 6.73 -16.68 -1.33
N TYR A 122 5.62 -16.92 -0.65
CA TYR A 122 4.37 -17.32 -1.32
C TYR A 122 3.56 -16.06 -1.61
N SER A 123 3.38 -15.70 -2.87
CA SER A 123 2.66 -14.48 -3.22
C SER A 123 1.86 -14.58 -4.50
N SER A 124 0.92 -13.65 -4.63
CA SER A 124 -0.01 -13.48 -5.74
C SER A 124 -0.19 -11.99 -6.00
N ALA A 125 -0.86 -11.63 -7.09
CA ALA A 125 -1.24 -10.26 -7.35
C ALA A 125 -2.61 -10.17 -8.00
N PHE A 126 -3.31 -9.06 -7.72
CA PHE A 126 -4.61 -8.78 -8.31
C PHE A 126 -4.76 -7.29 -8.62
N LEU A 127 -5.76 -6.97 -9.45
CA LEU A 127 -6.26 -5.61 -9.63
C LEU A 127 -7.62 -5.48 -8.95
N ASP A 128 -7.84 -4.37 -8.27
CA ASP A 128 -9.18 -3.95 -7.88
C ASP A 128 -10.01 -3.55 -9.12
N PRO A 129 -11.31 -3.23 -8.97
CA PRO A 129 -12.18 -2.89 -10.10
C PRO A 129 -11.75 -1.64 -10.90
N ASP A 130 -10.84 -0.83 -10.37
CA ASP A 130 -10.34 0.41 -10.98
C ASP A 130 -8.89 0.32 -11.46
N GLY A 131 -8.33 -0.90 -11.42
CA GLY A 131 -7.00 -1.22 -11.95
C GLY A 131 -5.87 -0.97 -10.95
N HIS A 132 -6.15 -0.74 -9.67
CA HIS A 132 -5.11 -0.56 -8.66
C HIS A 132 -4.51 -1.91 -8.31
N ALA A 133 -3.19 -2.03 -8.47
CA ALA A 133 -2.49 -3.29 -8.25
C ALA A 133 -2.25 -3.55 -6.76
N TRP A 134 -2.52 -4.78 -6.35
CA TRP A 134 -2.27 -5.29 -5.02
C TRP A 134 -1.41 -6.55 -5.07
N GLU A 135 -0.40 -6.64 -4.20
CA GLU A 135 0.31 -7.88 -3.91
C GLU A 135 -0.18 -8.44 -2.58
N ILE A 136 -0.53 -9.72 -2.55
CA ILE A 136 -0.76 -10.47 -1.31
C ILE A 136 0.38 -11.45 -1.15
N ALA A 137 1.05 -11.42 0.01
CA ALA A 137 2.25 -12.22 0.24
C ALA A 137 2.31 -12.81 1.65
N CYS A 138 2.70 -14.06 1.76
CA CYS A 138 3.26 -14.63 2.99
C CYS A 138 4.79 -14.59 2.87
N ASN A 139 5.39 -13.52 3.41
CA ASN A 139 6.84 -13.33 3.41
C ASN A 139 7.45 -13.67 4.78
N PRO A 140 8.15 -14.81 4.93
CA PRO A 140 8.71 -15.21 6.22
C PRO A 140 9.87 -14.32 6.70
N SER A 141 10.43 -13.47 5.83
CA SER A 141 11.47 -12.51 6.22
C SER A 141 10.92 -11.24 6.87
N PHE A 142 9.61 -11.01 6.84
CA PHE A 142 8.96 -9.85 7.46
C PHE A 142 8.25 -10.27 8.75
N THR A 143 8.68 -9.70 9.87
CA THR A 143 7.95 -9.85 11.13
C THR A 143 6.79 -8.85 11.14
N LEU A 144 5.57 -9.38 11.11
CA LEU A 144 4.36 -8.58 11.29
C LEU A 144 3.97 -8.53 12.76
N ALA A 145 3.64 -7.35 13.26
CA ALA A 145 3.00 -7.21 14.56
C ALA A 145 1.55 -7.74 14.53
N GLU A 146 0.89 -7.79 15.68
CA GLU A 146 -0.51 -8.23 15.79
C GLU A 146 -1.46 -7.36 14.94
N ASP A 147 -1.20 -6.05 14.88
CA ASP A 147 -1.95 -5.08 14.06
C ASP A 147 -1.59 -5.10 12.57
N GLY A 148 -0.66 -5.97 12.15
CA GLY A 148 -0.19 -6.10 10.77
C GLY A 148 0.88 -5.07 10.37
N SER A 149 1.32 -4.19 11.28
CA SER A 149 2.46 -3.30 11.00
C SER A 149 3.74 -4.10 10.76
N VAL A 150 4.60 -3.59 9.87
CA VAL A 150 5.86 -4.22 9.47
C VAL A 150 7.04 -3.34 9.87
N THR A 151 8.04 -3.95 10.51
CA THR A 151 9.39 -3.37 10.61
C THR A 151 10.27 -4.09 9.61
N LEU A 152 10.88 -3.34 8.68
CA LEU A 152 11.79 -3.95 7.70
C LEU A 152 13.02 -4.53 8.43
N PRO A 153 13.43 -5.75 8.10
CA PRO A 153 14.67 -6.31 8.64
C PRO A 153 15.88 -5.56 8.07
N ASP A 154 17.02 -5.67 8.75
CA ASP A 154 18.29 -5.30 8.14
C ASP A 154 18.65 -6.33 7.05
N PHE A 155 18.51 -5.90 5.80
CA PHE A 155 18.81 -6.75 4.64
C PHE A 155 20.32 -7.02 4.46
N GLY A 156 21.20 -6.37 5.23
CA GLY A 156 22.66 -6.55 5.18
C GLY A 156 23.23 -7.64 6.10
N GLY A 157 22.40 -8.29 6.93
CA GLY A 157 22.85 -9.14 8.05
C GLY A 157 23.12 -10.63 7.75
N SER A 158 22.93 -11.12 6.53
CA SER A 158 23.22 -12.53 6.21
C SER A 158 24.70 -12.70 5.81
N GLY A 159 25.46 -13.38 6.67
CA GLY A 159 26.92 -13.38 6.62
C GLY A 159 27.56 -14.15 5.45
N VAL A 160 28.58 -13.53 4.87
CA VAL A 160 29.79 -14.24 4.44
C VAL A 160 30.87 -13.91 5.47
N ARG A 161 31.02 -14.77 6.49
CA ARG A 161 32.34 -14.91 7.13
C ARG A 161 33.24 -15.53 6.07
N GLY A 162 34.03 -14.70 5.41
CA GLY A 162 35.12 -15.17 4.56
C GLY A 162 36.03 -16.07 5.38
N ALA A 163 36.04 -17.35 5.05
CA ALA A 163 37.06 -18.27 5.49
C ALA A 163 38.43 -17.77 4.98
N ARG A 164 39.43 -18.01 5.82
CA ARG A 164 40.85 -17.75 5.61
C ARG A 164 41.31 -18.07 4.18
N GLY A 165 42.12 -17.17 3.63
CA GLY A 165 43.12 -17.41 2.58
C GLY A 165 44.33 -16.57 2.93
#